data_AF-A0A9Q0W1J2-F1
#
_entry.id   AF-A0A9Q0W1J2-F1
#
_cell.length_a   1.000
_cell.length_b   1.000
_cell.length_c   1.000
_cell.angle_alpha   90.00
_cell.angle_beta   90.00
_cell.angle_gamma   90.00
#
_symmetry.space_group_name_H-M   'P 1'
#
loop_
_entity.id
_entity.type
_entity.pdbx_description
1 polymer ?
#
loop_
_entity_poly.entity_id
_entity_poly.type
_entity_poly.pdbx_seq_one_letter_code
_entity_poly.pdbx_strand_id
1 'polypeptide(L)'
;MRIQECEGVSASRKHLVLAYYVTGHGFGHATRVVEVVRNLILAGHDVHVVTGAPDFVFTSEIQSPRLFIRKVLLDCGAVQADALTVDRLASLEKV
;
A
#
# COMPACT_ATOMS: atom_id res chain seq x y z
N MET A 1 -12.09 -31.18 11.54
CA MET A 1 -12.88 -29.93 11.56
C MET A 1 -12.87 -29.37 10.15
N ARG A 2 -13.96 -29.56 9.38
CA ARG A 2 -14.09 -28.99 8.02
C ARG A 2 -14.46 -27.52 8.17
N ILE A 3 -13.63 -26.65 7.62
CA ILE A 3 -13.94 -25.22 7.53
C ILE A 3 -14.92 -25.11 6.37
N GLN A 4 -16.14 -24.70 6.68
CA GLN A 4 -17.21 -24.49 5.73
C GLN A 4 -16.84 -23.26 4.88
N GLU A 5 -16.69 -23.44 3.58
CA GLU A 5 -16.49 -22.32 2.65
C GLU A 5 -17.74 -21.44 2.69
N CYS A 6 -17.59 -20.24 3.24
CA CYS A 6 -18.61 -19.23 3.23
C CYS A 6 -18.66 -18.67 1.80
N GLU A 7 -19.64 -19.10 1.00
CA GLU A 7 -19.89 -18.53 -0.32
C GLU A 7 -20.33 -17.06 -0.16
N GLY A 8 -19.34 -16.18 -0.16
CA GLY A 8 -19.52 -14.74 -0.05
C GLY A 8 -20.20 -14.19 -1.31
N VAL A 9 -21.38 -13.58 -1.10
CA VAL A 9 -22.12 -12.66 -1.97
C VAL A 9 -21.36 -12.28 -3.26
N SER A 10 -21.69 -12.95 -4.37
CA SER A 10 -21.23 -12.57 -5.70
C SER A 10 -22.07 -11.38 -6.19
N ALA A 11 -21.74 -10.19 -5.70
CA ALA A 11 -22.05 -8.99 -6.45
C ALA A 11 -21.35 -9.12 -7.81
N SER A 12 -22.05 -8.87 -8.92
CA SER A 12 -21.41 -8.68 -10.22
C SER A 12 -20.31 -7.63 -10.04
N ARG A 13 -19.05 -8.08 -9.91
CA ARG A 13 -17.92 -7.18 -9.65
C ARG A 13 -17.64 -6.47 -10.96
N LYS A 14 -18.29 -5.32 -11.16
CA LYS A 14 -17.87 -4.37 -12.19
C LYS A 14 -16.36 -4.20 -12.04
N HIS A 15 -15.65 -4.37 -13.15
CA HIS A 15 -14.23 -4.09 -13.17
C HIS A 15 -13.99 -2.61 -12.80
N LEU A 16 -13.00 -2.36 -11.96
CA LEU A 16 -12.66 -1.03 -11.44
C LEU A 16 -11.16 -0.82 -11.57
N VAL A 17 -10.78 0.45 -11.75
CA VAL A 17 -9.41 0.92 -11.70
C VAL A 17 -9.26 1.79 -10.46
N LEU A 18 -8.40 1.38 -9.53
CA LEU A 18 -8.27 1.98 -8.20
C LEU A 18 -6.91 2.67 -8.05
N ALA A 19 -6.90 3.90 -7.56
CA ALA A 19 -5.67 4.58 -7.14
C ALA A 19 -5.54 4.49 -5.61
N TYR A 20 -4.53 3.76 -5.14
CA TYR A 20 -4.24 3.58 -3.72
C TYR A 20 -3.01 4.41 -3.34
N TYR A 21 -3.24 5.52 -2.62
CA TYR A 21 -2.18 6.38 -2.11
C TYR A 21 -1.69 5.83 -0.77
N VAL A 22 -0.40 5.52 -0.69
CA VAL A 22 0.23 5.05 0.55
C VAL A 22 1.58 5.73 0.72
N THR A 23 1.78 6.31 1.90
CA THR A 23 3.04 6.89 2.32
C THR A 23 4.21 5.92 2.17
N GLY A 24 5.38 6.46 1.81
CA GLY A 24 6.65 5.74 1.91
C GLY A 24 7.29 5.80 3.30
N HIS A 25 6.78 6.63 4.21
CA HIS A 25 7.30 6.73 5.57
C HIS A 25 6.90 5.49 6.35
N GLY A 26 7.85 4.83 7.01
CA GLY A 26 7.58 3.62 7.79
C GLY A 26 7.19 2.42 6.92
N PHE A 27 8.08 1.42 6.89
CA PHE A 27 7.90 0.18 6.14
C PHE A 27 6.56 -0.53 6.43
N GLY A 28 6.06 -0.40 7.67
CA GLY A 28 4.83 -1.06 8.12
C GLY A 28 3.53 -0.57 7.45
N HIS A 29 3.47 0.65 6.93
CA HIS A 29 2.28 1.10 6.19
C HIS A 29 2.20 0.40 4.84
N ALA A 30 3.31 0.40 4.09
CA ALA A 30 3.38 -0.23 2.78
C ALA A 30 3.11 -1.74 2.85
N THR A 31 3.71 -2.46 3.81
CA THR A 31 3.51 -3.92 3.92
C THR A 31 2.09 -4.33 4.25
N ARG A 32 1.35 -3.57 5.07
CA ARG A 32 -0.07 -3.85 5.32
C ARG A 32 -0.94 -3.61 4.08
N VAL A 33 -0.59 -2.62 3.26
CA VAL A 33 -1.32 -2.30 2.03
C VAL A 33 -1.15 -3.39 0.97
N VAL A 34 -0.03 -4.13 0.97
CA VAL A 34 0.21 -5.27 0.06
C VAL A 34 -0.98 -6.24 0.06
N GLU A 35 -1.46 -6.64 1.24
CA GLU A 35 -2.55 -7.62 1.33
C GLU A 35 -3.88 -7.07 0.80
N VAL A 36 -4.16 -5.78 0.99
CA VAL A 36 -5.37 -5.15 0.42
C VAL A 36 -5.28 -5.10 -1.10
N VAL A 37 -4.13 -4.67 -1.65
CA VAL A 37 -3.89 -4.58 -3.09
C VAL A 37 -3.97 -5.97 -3.73
N ARG A 38 -3.37 -6.99 -3.10
CA ARG A 38 -3.43 -8.40 -3.53
C ARG A 38 -4.89 -8.85 -3.65
N ASN A 39 -5.71 -8.60 -2.64
CA ASN A 39 -7.12 -9.02 -2.64
C ASN A 39 -7.98 -8.26 -3.66
N LEU A 40 -7.72 -6.96 -3.88
CA LEU A 40 -8.38 -6.18 -4.94
C LEU A 40 -8.06 -6.71 -6.34
N ILE A 41 -6.80 -7.09 -6.57
CA ILE A 41 -6.36 -7.71 -7.84
C ILE A 41 -6.98 -9.09 -8.03
N LEU A 42 -7.02 -9.91 -6.97
CA LEU A 42 -7.70 -11.22 -6.98
C LEU A 42 -9.20 -11.09 -7.23
N ALA A 43 -9.80 -9.98 -6.80
CA ALA A 43 -11.19 -9.64 -7.07
C ALA A 43 -11.45 -9.17 -8.52
N GLY A 44 -10.42 -9.01 -9.35
CA GLY A 44 -10.51 -8.66 -10.77
C GLY A 44 -10.37 -7.17 -11.09
N HIS A 45 -9.81 -6.38 -10.16
CA HIS A 45 -9.59 -4.95 -10.34
C HIS A 45 -8.13 -4.62 -10.70
N ASP A 46 -7.95 -3.47 -11.35
CA ASP A 46 -6.63 -2.89 -11.60
C ASP A 46 -6.29 -1.92 -10.46
N VAL A 47 -5.06 -1.97 -9.96
CA VAL A 47 -4.65 -1.16 -8.80
C VAL A 47 -3.36 -0.40 -9.12
N HIS A 48 -3.45 0.92 -9.03
CA HIS A 48 -2.34 1.84 -9.07
C HIS A 48 -1.91 2.20 -7.65
N VAL A 49 -0.80 1.63 -7.19
CA VAL A 49 -0.18 2.01 -5.93
C VAL A 49 0.67 3.26 -6.16
N VAL A 50 0.23 4.38 -5.58
CA VAL A 50 0.97 5.65 -5.62
C VAL A 50 1.72 5.79 -4.30
N THR A 51 3.05 5.72 -4.35
CA THR A 51 3.86 5.62 -3.12
C THR A 51 5.32 6.00 -3.30
N GLY A 52 5.97 6.40 -2.20
CA GLY A 52 7.42 6.54 -2.10
C GLY A 52 8.13 5.25 -1.64
N ALA A 53 7.40 4.23 -1.20
CA ALA A 53 7.99 2.97 -0.73
C ALA A 53 8.70 2.21 -1.87
N PRO A 54 9.75 1.41 -1.60
CA PRO A 54 10.42 0.60 -2.62
C PRO A 54 9.50 -0.39 -3.34
N ASP A 55 9.74 -0.66 -4.63
CA ASP A 55 8.84 -1.53 -5.43
C ASP A 55 8.77 -2.95 -4.90
N PHE A 56 9.91 -3.47 -4.39
CA PHE A 56 10.01 -4.84 -3.89
C PHE A 56 9.00 -5.15 -2.78
N VAL A 57 8.53 -4.13 -2.03
CA VAL A 57 7.50 -4.31 -0.99
C VAL A 57 6.22 -4.89 -1.57
N PHE A 58 5.87 -4.48 -2.79
CA PHE A 58 4.67 -4.96 -3.48
C PHE A 58 4.98 -6.13 -4.41
N THR A 59 6.10 -6.06 -5.15
CA THR A 59 6.41 -7.04 -6.20
C THR A 59 6.94 -8.37 -5.68
N SER A 60 7.39 -8.46 -4.42
CA SER A 60 7.73 -9.74 -3.80
C SER A 60 6.50 -10.64 -3.63
N GLU A 61 5.38 -10.04 -3.28
CA GLU A 61 4.13 -10.75 -2.95
C GLU A 61 3.12 -10.74 -4.10
N ILE A 62 3.14 -9.72 -4.96
CA ILE A 62 2.15 -9.50 -6.01
C ILE A 62 2.83 -9.53 -7.38
N GLN A 63 2.69 -10.67 -8.05
CA GLN A 63 3.10 -10.86 -9.44
C GLN A 63 1.86 -10.87 -10.33
N SER A 64 1.43 -9.69 -10.78
CA SER A 64 0.22 -9.54 -11.60
C SER A 64 0.36 -8.40 -12.60
N PRO A 65 -0.13 -8.54 -13.84
CA PRO A 65 -0.17 -7.44 -14.81
C PRO A 65 -1.16 -6.34 -14.43
N ARG A 66 -1.98 -6.55 -13.38
CA ARG A 66 -2.96 -5.59 -12.86
C ARG A 66 -2.44 -4.71 -11.71
N LEU A 67 -1.17 -4.89 -11.34
CA LEU A 67 -0.47 -4.03 -10.39
C LEU A 67 0.33 -2.97 -11.15
N PHE A 68 0.06 -1.71 -10.85
CA PHE A 68 0.81 -0.57 -11.37
C PHE A 68 1.40 0.20 -10.19
N ILE A 69 2.69 0.52 -10.24
CA ILE A 69 3.34 1.32 -9.18
C ILE A 69 3.76 2.65 -9.76
N ARG A 70 3.33 3.75 -9.11
CA ARG A 70 3.71 5.12 -9.43
C ARG A 70 4.50 5.72 -8.28
N LYS A 71 5.76 6.09 -8.53
CA LYS A 71 6.62 6.72 -7.53
C LYS A 71 6.22 8.17 -7.27
N VAL A 72 5.81 8.47 -6.04
CA VAL A 72 5.49 9.84 -5.58
C VAL A 72 5.87 9.96 -4.10
N LEU A 73 6.57 11.04 -3.73
CA LEU A 73 6.72 11.43 -2.34
C LEU A 73 5.43 12.10 -1.88
N LEU A 74 4.66 11.41 -1.04
CA LEU A 74 3.33 11.88 -0.59
C LEU A 74 3.37 12.63 0.75
N ASP A 75 4.50 12.57 1.45
CA ASP A 75 4.59 12.92 2.85
C ASP A 75 5.72 13.92 3.06
N CYS A 76 5.47 14.92 3.91
CA CYS A 76 6.52 15.82 4.40
C CYS A 76 7.55 15.08 5.28
N GLY A 77 7.17 13.91 5.81
CA GLY A 77 7.97 13.11 6.73
C GLY A 77 8.22 13.83 8.06
N ALA A 78 9.03 13.20 8.90
CA ALA A 78 9.56 13.82 10.10
C ALA A 78 11.00 13.34 10.30
N VAL A 79 11.86 14.20 10.81
CA VAL A 79 13.19 13.82 11.30
C VAL A 79 13.00 13.22 12.68
N GLN A 80 13.43 11.97 12.86
CA GLN A 80 13.45 11.32 14.16
C GLN A 80 14.84 11.45 14.76
N ALA A 81 14.93 11.92 16.00
CA ALA A 81 16.19 11.95 16.73
C ALA A 81 16.55 10.55 17.26
N ASP A 82 15.53 9.74 17.57
CA ASP A 82 15.65 8.35 17.98
C ASP A 82 14.39 7.53 17.58
N ALA A 83 14.31 6.28 18.01
CA ALA A 83 13.21 5.38 17.65
C ALA A 83 11.81 5.86 18.09
N LEU A 84 11.72 6.71 19.10
CA LEU A 84 10.46 7.13 19.74
C LEU A 84 10.25 8.66 19.72
N THR A 85 11.28 9.45 19.44
CA THR A 85 11.20 10.91 19.47
C THR A 85 11.38 11.55 18.09
N VAL A 86 10.51 12.54 17.82
CA VAL A 86 10.58 13.38 16.63
C VAL A 86 11.34 14.66 16.96
N ASP A 87 12.35 14.97 16.14
CA ASP A 87 12.99 16.28 16.15
C ASP A 87 12.14 17.28 15.38
N ARG A 88 11.42 18.11 16.12
CA ARG A 88 10.49 19.09 15.55
C ARG A 88 11.21 20.21 14.79
N LEU A 89 12.39 20.64 15.24
CA LEU A 89 13.13 21.73 14.61
C LEU A 89 13.75 21.24 13.30
N ALA A 90 14.42 20.09 13.33
CA ALA A 90 14.98 19.49 12.12
C ALA A 90 13.89 19.10 11.10
N SER A 91 12.71 18.67 11.57
CA SER A 91 11.57 18.41 10.68
C SER A 91 11.03 19.67 10.01
N LEU A 92 11.03 20.81 10.72
CA LEU A 92 10.60 22.09 10.16
C LEU A 92 11.58 22.63 9.11
N GLU A 93 12.88 22.43 9.33
CA GLU A 93 13.94 22.84 8.39
C GLU A 93 14.03 21.96 7.14
N LYS A 94 13.43 20.76 7.17
CA LYS A 94 13.45 19.79 6.06
C LYS A 94 12.52 20.16 4.90
N VAL A 95 11.67 21.19 5.07
CA VAL A 95 10.68 21.64 4.07
C VAL A 95 11.34 22.27 2.86
#